data_AF-A0AAV1UCB5-F1
#
_entry.id   AF-A0AAV1UCB5-F1
#
_cell.length_a   1.000
_cell.length_b   1.000
_cell.length_c   1.000
_cell.angle_alpha   90.00
_cell.angle_beta   90.00
_cell.angle_gamma   90.00
#
_symmetry.space_group_name_H-M   'P 1'
#
loop_
_entity.id
_entity.type
_entity.pdbx_description
1 polymer ?
#
loop_
_entity_poly.entity_id
_entity_poly.type
_entity_poly.pdbx_seq_one_letter_code
_entity_poly.pdbx_strand_id
1 'polypeptide(L)'
;MSEPLLSSSQITALRASELEQWKTQENAADLMVPLIGRLYREHNVVTVLFGKGLVHQNSIELMKLHSFVCKYVGKRLQPTDTLVVLQALVQYAPNARGMRIDLGRTFVTVESHVRDVHAQRDPAARDVQVRAIGEQLNAAMAPLASAPIFTPNDVVLYGFGRIGRLLARLLIEKSGPGVKLMLRAIVVRKGTKEDLIKRASLLRRDSVHGPFHGSITFHEDANAIIANGNLIQIIYSDGPDKCDYTKYGINNAVVIDNTGRWRDAEALGLHLQSPGVSKVILTAPAKATCPRLLRA
;
A
#
# COMPACT_ATOMS: atom_id res chain seq x y z
N MET A 1 -20.97 45.46 -4.49
CA MET A 1 -22.28 44.90 -4.11
C MET A 1 -22.02 43.89 -3.01
N SER A 2 -22.43 44.16 -1.77
CA SER A 2 -22.25 43.23 -0.66
C SER A 2 -23.18 42.04 -0.86
N GLU A 3 -22.63 40.82 -0.91
CA GLU A 3 -23.47 39.61 -0.87
C GLU A 3 -24.36 39.65 0.38
N PRO A 4 -25.66 39.35 0.28
CA PRO A 4 -26.56 39.40 1.43
C PRO A 4 -26.13 38.33 2.44
N LEU A 5 -25.84 38.76 3.67
CA LEU A 5 -25.54 37.86 4.78
C LEU A 5 -26.78 37.01 5.12
N LEU A 6 -26.56 35.72 5.39
CA LEU A 6 -27.61 34.79 5.78
C LEU A 6 -28.26 35.20 7.12
N SER A 7 -29.57 35.03 7.23
CA SER A 7 -30.31 35.20 8.49
C SER A 7 -29.99 34.11 9.52
N SER A 8 -30.29 34.36 10.79
CA SER A 8 -30.07 33.39 11.88
C SER A 8 -30.78 32.03 11.65
N SER A 9 -32.00 32.05 11.11
CA SER A 9 -32.75 30.83 10.76
C SER A 9 -32.09 30.08 9.61
N GLN A 10 -31.63 30.79 8.56
CA GLN A 10 -30.90 30.19 7.44
C GLN A 10 -29.57 29.58 7.91
N ILE A 11 -28.84 30.24 8.80
CA ILE A 11 -27.59 29.70 9.37
C ILE A 11 -27.87 28.43 10.19
N THR A 12 -28.96 28.41 10.97
CA THR A 12 -29.33 27.25 11.78
C THR A 12 -29.73 26.06 10.90
N ALA A 13 -30.52 26.29 9.85
CA ALA A 13 -30.86 25.27 8.87
C ALA A 13 -29.62 24.74 8.13
N LEU A 14 -28.70 25.64 7.75
CA LEU A 14 -27.45 25.26 7.10
C LEU A 14 -26.58 24.37 8.02
N ARG A 15 -26.43 24.73 9.30
CA ARG A 15 -25.68 23.90 10.28
C ARG A 15 -26.24 22.49 10.38
N ALA A 16 -27.57 22.35 10.45
CA ALA A 16 -28.22 21.05 10.51
C ALA A 16 -27.98 20.24 9.22
N SER A 17 -28.15 20.88 8.06
CA SER A 17 -27.94 20.25 6.75
C SER A 17 -26.48 19.80 6.55
N GLU A 18 -25.51 20.65 6.87
CA GLU A 18 -24.07 20.32 6.76
C GLU A 18 -23.69 19.14 7.67
N LEU A 19 -24.21 19.12 8.90
CA LEU A 19 -23.94 18.04 9.84
C LEU A 19 -24.54 16.71 9.37
N GLU A 20 -25.79 16.71 8.89
CA GLU A 20 -26.43 15.49 8.38
C GLU A 20 -25.76 14.99 7.09
N GLN A 21 -25.34 15.90 6.21
CA GLN A 21 -24.55 15.53 5.04
C GLN A 21 -23.22 14.90 5.47
N TRP A 22 -22.51 15.50 6.44
CA TRP A 22 -21.26 14.95 6.94
C TRP A 22 -21.43 13.54 7.53
N LYS A 23 -22.44 13.32 8.39
CA LYS A 23 -22.76 12.00 8.96
C LYS A 23 -23.03 10.95 7.88
N THR A 24 -23.77 11.33 6.84
CA THR A 24 -24.07 10.45 5.70
C THR A 24 -22.78 10.02 4.98
N GLN A 25 -21.87 10.96 4.77
CA GLN A 25 -20.59 10.69 4.11
C GLN A 25 -19.60 9.92 5.00
N GLU A 26 -19.61 10.17 6.31
CA GLU A 26 -18.81 9.41 7.27
C GLU A 26 -19.26 7.95 7.34
N ASN A 27 -20.57 7.70 7.46
CA ASN A 27 -21.13 6.35 7.41
C ASN A 27 -20.73 5.61 6.13
N ALA A 28 -20.78 6.28 4.98
CA ALA A 28 -20.34 5.67 3.72
C ALA A 28 -18.84 5.36 3.74
N ALA A 29 -18.01 6.27 4.22
CA ALA A 29 -16.56 6.07 4.34
C ALA A 29 -16.22 4.93 5.31
N ASP A 30 -16.92 4.80 6.44
CA ASP A 30 -16.76 3.68 7.37
C ASP A 30 -17.07 2.34 6.72
N LEU A 31 -18.12 2.25 5.90
CA LEU A 31 -18.46 1.05 5.13
C LEU A 31 -17.43 0.74 4.03
N MET A 32 -16.74 1.75 3.50
CA MET A 32 -15.70 1.55 2.49
C MET A 32 -14.46 0.86 3.05
N VAL A 33 -14.03 1.19 4.28
CA VAL A 33 -12.81 0.65 4.91
C VAL A 33 -12.74 -0.89 4.86
N PRO A 34 -13.75 -1.65 5.33
CA PRO A 34 -13.70 -3.12 5.29
C PRO A 34 -13.74 -3.67 3.85
N LEU A 35 -14.47 -3.03 2.94
CA LEU A 35 -14.57 -3.45 1.53
C LEU A 35 -13.25 -3.26 0.78
N ILE A 36 -12.57 -2.11 0.97
CA ILE A 36 -11.22 -1.86 0.48
C ILE A 36 -10.25 -2.91 1.04
N GLY A 37 -10.34 -3.19 2.34
CA GLY A 37 -9.52 -4.20 2.99
C GLY A 37 -9.73 -5.61 2.43
N ARG A 38 -10.98 -5.98 2.14
CA ARG A 38 -11.35 -7.26 1.53
C ARG A 38 -10.74 -7.40 0.13
N LEU A 39 -10.98 -6.41 -0.73
CA LEU A 39 -10.40 -6.33 -2.07
C LEU A 39 -8.88 -6.50 -2.06
N TYR A 40 -8.20 -5.80 -1.15
CA TYR A 40 -6.76 -5.89 -1.01
C TYR A 40 -6.28 -7.28 -0.57
N ARG A 41 -6.85 -7.83 0.52
CA ARG A 41 -6.38 -9.08 1.13
C ARG A 41 -6.78 -10.36 0.40
N GLU A 42 -7.96 -10.39 -0.19
CA GLU A 42 -8.52 -11.63 -0.76
C GLU A 42 -8.32 -11.68 -2.29
N HIS A 43 -8.35 -10.51 -2.93
CA HIS A 43 -8.34 -10.38 -4.38
C HIS A 43 -7.13 -9.63 -4.92
N ASN A 44 -6.19 -9.18 -4.07
CA ASN A 44 -5.01 -8.42 -4.50
C ASN A 44 -5.41 -7.18 -5.34
N VAL A 45 -6.51 -6.52 -4.97
CA VAL A 45 -6.97 -5.33 -5.66
C VAL A 45 -6.50 -4.10 -4.91
N VAL A 46 -5.72 -3.26 -5.58
CA VAL A 46 -5.22 -2.00 -5.02
C VAL A 46 -6.15 -0.87 -5.44
N THR A 47 -6.97 -0.40 -4.51
CA THR A 47 -7.89 0.72 -4.78
C THR A 47 -7.20 2.07 -4.56
N VAL A 48 -7.44 2.97 -5.51
CA VAL A 48 -6.98 4.36 -5.47
C VAL A 48 -8.10 5.33 -5.81
N LEU A 49 -7.94 6.60 -5.47
CA LEU A 49 -8.83 7.70 -5.85
C LEU A 49 -7.99 8.79 -6.51
N PHE A 50 -8.12 8.93 -7.83
CA PHE A 50 -7.28 9.82 -8.65
C PHE A 50 -5.78 9.69 -8.31
N GLY A 51 -5.32 8.44 -8.30
CA GLY A 51 -3.93 8.08 -8.00
C GLY A 51 -3.54 8.03 -6.52
N LYS A 52 -4.36 8.56 -5.59
CA LYS A 52 -4.11 8.48 -4.13
C LYS A 52 -4.56 7.12 -3.58
N GLY A 53 -3.70 6.43 -2.83
CA GLY A 53 -4.01 5.10 -2.29
C GLY A 53 -5.08 5.13 -1.21
N LEU A 54 -5.98 4.13 -1.21
CA LEU A 54 -7.05 4.00 -0.22
C LEU A 54 -6.83 2.87 0.79
N VAL A 55 -5.95 1.92 0.49
CA VAL A 55 -5.61 0.82 1.39
C VAL A 55 -4.99 1.38 2.68
N HIS A 56 -5.40 0.82 3.82
CA HIS A 56 -4.97 1.23 5.17
C HIS A 56 -5.39 2.64 5.62
N GLN A 57 -6.25 3.33 4.87
CA GLN A 57 -6.84 4.61 5.29
C GLN A 57 -8.06 4.39 6.20
N ASN A 58 -8.25 5.30 7.17
CA ASN A 58 -9.48 5.36 7.97
C ASN A 58 -10.54 6.22 7.26
N SER A 59 -11.78 6.21 7.77
CA SER A 59 -12.91 6.93 7.18
C SER A 59 -12.68 8.43 7.04
N ILE A 60 -12.09 9.09 8.05
CA ILE A 60 -11.77 10.52 8.00
C ILE A 60 -10.78 10.84 6.88
N GLU A 61 -9.74 10.03 6.70
CA GLU A 61 -8.78 10.21 5.59
C GLU A 61 -9.44 9.95 4.24
N LEU A 62 -10.34 8.97 4.12
CA LEU A 62 -11.14 8.77 2.92
C LEU A 62 -12.00 10.01 2.61
N MET A 63 -12.68 10.60 3.59
CA MET A 63 -13.48 11.82 3.39
C MET A 63 -12.64 13.01 2.94
N LYS A 64 -11.45 13.20 3.54
CA LYS A 64 -10.50 14.25 3.14
C LYS A 64 -10.04 14.05 1.69
N LEU A 65 -9.73 12.81 1.29
CA LEU A 65 -9.34 12.50 -0.08
C LEU A 65 -10.44 12.82 -1.10
N HIS A 66 -11.70 12.48 -0.81
CA HIS A 66 -12.83 12.86 -1.68
C HIS A 66 -12.98 14.38 -1.78
N SER A 67 -12.90 15.09 -0.66
CA SER A 67 -12.98 16.55 -0.61
C SER A 67 -11.85 17.21 -1.38
N PHE A 68 -10.62 16.68 -1.27
CA PHE A 68 -9.47 17.13 -2.03
C PHE A 68 -9.71 16.95 -3.53
N VAL A 69 -10.07 15.74 -3.96
CA VAL A 69 -10.30 15.41 -5.37
C VAL A 69 -11.39 16.29 -6.00
N CYS A 70 -12.50 16.52 -5.30
CA CYS A 70 -13.57 17.40 -5.79
C CYS A 70 -13.06 18.79 -6.18
N LYS A 71 -12.14 19.36 -5.38
CA LYS A 71 -11.56 20.68 -5.64
C LYS A 71 -10.70 20.73 -6.90
N TYR A 72 -10.01 19.65 -7.25
CA TYR A 72 -9.08 19.62 -8.39
C TYR A 72 -9.70 19.08 -9.69
N VAL A 73 -10.65 18.15 -9.60
CA VAL A 73 -11.28 17.52 -10.76
C VAL A 73 -12.51 18.32 -11.24
N GLY A 74 -13.06 19.20 -10.40
CA GLY A 74 -14.23 20.02 -10.74
C GLY A 74 -15.53 19.21 -10.87
N LYS A 75 -15.52 17.92 -10.49
CA LYS A 75 -16.69 17.06 -10.38
C LYS A 75 -16.99 16.76 -8.92
N ARG A 76 -18.29 16.77 -8.56
CA ARG A 76 -18.75 16.28 -7.26
C ARG A 76 -18.54 14.77 -7.20
N LEU A 77 -17.77 14.33 -6.21
CA LEU A 77 -17.49 12.92 -5.93
C LEU A 77 -17.45 12.70 -4.42
N GLN A 78 -18.47 12.03 -3.91
CA GLN A 78 -18.65 11.80 -2.48
C GLN A 78 -18.37 10.33 -2.11
N PRO A 79 -18.01 10.04 -0.84
CA PRO A 79 -17.89 8.67 -0.34
C PRO A 79 -19.12 7.79 -0.63
N THR A 80 -20.33 8.35 -0.60
CA THR A 80 -21.55 7.63 -1.00
C THR A 80 -21.51 7.09 -2.42
N ASP A 81 -20.92 7.85 -3.34
CA ASP A 81 -20.86 7.50 -4.77
C ASP A 81 -19.82 6.40 -5.01
N THR A 82 -18.63 6.53 -4.41
CA THR A 82 -17.56 5.54 -4.57
C THR A 82 -17.84 4.27 -3.78
N LEU A 83 -18.64 4.32 -2.72
CA LEU A 83 -19.13 3.14 -2.02
C LEU A 83 -19.96 2.24 -2.95
N VAL A 84 -20.82 2.82 -3.80
CA VAL A 84 -21.61 2.04 -4.78
C VAL A 84 -20.69 1.31 -5.75
N VAL A 85 -19.70 2.00 -6.30
CA VAL A 85 -18.69 1.40 -7.20
C VAL A 85 -17.93 0.29 -6.49
N LEU A 86 -17.56 0.51 -5.23
CA LEU A 86 -16.81 -0.44 -4.42
C LEU A 86 -17.64 -1.70 -4.12
N GLN A 87 -18.92 -1.55 -3.80
CA GLN A 87 -19.86 -2.67 -3.61
C GLN A 87 -19.99 -3.49 -4.89
N ALA A 88 -20.17 -2.84 -6.04
CA ALA A 88 -20.23 -3.48 -7.34
C ALA A 88 -18.97 -4.30 -7.64
N LEU A 89 -17.78 -3.72 -7.36
CA LEU A 89 -16.49 -4.41 -7.55
C LEU A 89 -16.35 -5.64 -6.64
N VAL A 90 -16.69 -5.50 -5.35
CA VAL A 90 -16.55 -6.58 -4.37
C VAL A 90 -17.49 -7.74 -4.67
N GLN A 91 -18.72 -7.45 -5.08
CA GLN A 91 -19.79 -8.45 -5.16
C GLN A 91 -19.89 -9.10 -6.53
N TYR A 92 -19.63 -8.36 -7.60
CA TYR A 92 -19.99 -8.78 -8.95
C TYR A 92 -18.85 -8.66 -9.98
N ALA A 93 -17.64 -8.28 -9.56
CA ALA A 93 -16.50 -8.11 -10.47
C ALA A 93 -15.27 -8.98 -10.13
N PRO A 94 -15.36 -10.32 -10.19
CA PRO A 94 -14.24 -11.22 -9.90
C PRO A 94 -12.99 -10.97 -10.77
N ASN A 95 -13.16 -10.47 -12.01
CA ASN A 95 -12.04 -10.15 -12.91
C ASN A 95 -11.19 -8.97 -12.42
N ALA A 96 -11.61 -8.24 -11.39
CA ALA A 96 -10.80 -7.20 -10.76
C ALA A 96 -9.51 -7.73 -10.13
N ARG A 97 -9.43 -9.04 -9.86
CA ARG A 97 -8.33 -9.68 -9.13
C ARG A 97 -6.95 -9.27 -9.66
N GLY A 98 -6.07 -8.83 -8.76
CA GLY A 98 -4.71 -8.42 -9.10
C GLY A 98 -4.56 -7.05 -9.76
N MET A 99 -5.65 -6.29 -9.92
CA MET A 99 -5.63 -5.00 -10.59
C MET A 99 -5.46 -3.82 -9.62
N ARG A 100 -4.91 -2.73 -10.14
CA ARG A 100 -4.96 -1.41 -9.50
C ARG A 100 -6.14 -0.63 -10.09
N ILE A 101 -7.17 -0.38 -9.28
CA ILE A 101 -8.42 0.25 -9.73
C ILE A 101 -8.53 1.65 -9.14
N ASP A 102 -8.74 2.64 -10.00
CA ASP A 102 -9.03 4.01 -9.59
C ASP A 102 -10.55 4.19 -9.46
N LEU A 103 -11.06 4.24 -8.23
CA LEU A 103 -12.50 4.37 -7.95
C LEU A 103 -13.08 5.67 -8.49
N GLY A 104 -12.29 6.75 -8.54
CA GLY A 104 -12.74 8.04 -9.03
C GLY A 104 -12.91 8.05 -10.54
N ARG A 105 -11.92 7.51 -11.27
CA ARG A 105 -12.06 7.32 -12.73
C ARG A 105 -13.16 6.32 -13.06
N THR A 106 -13.27 5.24 -12.29
CA THR A 106 -14.33 4.23 -12.47
C THR A 106 -15.70 4.87 -12.28
N PHE A 107 -15.91 5.64 -11.21
CA PHE A 107 -17.15 6.38 -10.99
C PHE A 107 -17.52 7.27 -12.19
N VAL A 108 -16.55 8.00 -12.77
CA VAL A 108 -16.82 8.84 -13.95
C VAL A 108 -17.37 8.05 -15.13
N THR A 109 -17.02 6.76 -15.27
CA THR A 109 -17.54 5.90 -16.35
C THR A 109 -18.93 5.33 -16.07
N VAL A 110 -19.34 5.22 -14.82
CA VAL A 110 -20.62 4.63 -14.39
C VAL A 110 -21.52 5.63 -13.66
N GLU A 111 -21.24 6.93 -13.81
CA GLU A 111 -21.83 8.01 -13.04
C GLU A 111 -23.37 8.02 -13.12
N SER A 112 -23.94 7.78 -14.30
CA SER A 112 -25.40 7.69 -14.49
C SER A 112 -26.01 6.55 -13.67
N HIS A 113 -25.43 5.35 -13.76
CA HIS A 113 -25.89 4.18 -13.03
C HIS A 113 -25.80 4.38 -11.50
N VAL A 114 -24.76 5.05 -11.02
CA VAL A 114 -24.62 5.38 -9.60
C VAL A 114 -25.72 6.35 -9.14
N ARG A 115 -26.12 7.32 -9.96
CA ARG A 115 -27.28 8.18 -9.66
C ARG A 115 -28.58 7.37 -9.59
N ASP A 116 -28.76 6.41 -10.49
CA ASP A 116 -29.94 5.54 -10.48
C ASP A 116 -30.00 4.70 -9.20
N VAL A 117 -28.85 4.19 -8.73
CA VAL A 117 -28.70 3.49 -7.44
C VAL A 117 -29.11 4.39 -6.26
N HIS A 118 -28.73 5.67 -6.27
CA HIS A 118 -29.12 6.60 -5.22
C HIS A 118 -30.59 7.00 -5.26
N ALA A 119 -31.23 6.98 -6.44
CA ALA A 119 -32.66 7.25 -6.57
C ALA A 119 -33.54 6.09 -6.09
N GLN A 120 -33.01 4.86 -6.07
CA GLN A 120 -33.74 3.67 -5.68
C GLN A 120 -33.81 3.52 -4.15
N ARG A 121 -35.04 3.37 -3.63
CA ARG A 121 -35.31 3.19 -2.19
C ARG A 121 -35.51 1.74 -1.79
N ASP A 122 -35.96 0.90 -2.71
CA ASP A 122 -36.14 -0.53 -2.47
C ASP A 122 -34.78 -1.25 -2.46
N PRO A 123 -34.40 -1.96 -1.38
CA PRO A 123 -33.10 -2.62 -1.29
C PRO A 123 -32.84 -3.66 -2.38
N ALA A 124 -33.86 -4.43 -2.80
CA ALA A 124 -33.69 -5.47 -3.81
C ALA A 124 -33.48 -4.86 -5.20
N ALA A 125 -34.29 -3.87 -5.57
CA ALA A 125 -34.11 -3.13 -6.82
C ALA A 125 -32.79 -2.36 -6.86
N ARG A 126 -32.33 -1.86 -5.71
CA ARG A 126 -31.02 -1.21 -5.59
C ARG A 126 -29.89 -2.20 -5.85
N ASP A 127 -29.97 -3.41 -5.30
CA ASP A 127 -28.97 -4.46 -5.54
C ASP A 127 -28.86 -4.83 -7.03
N VAL A 128 -29.99 -4.94 -7.73
CA VAL A 128 -30.02 -5.19 -9.18
C VAL A 128 -29.23 -4.13 -9.96
N GLN A 129 -29.33 -2.86 -9.57
CA GLN A 129 -28.58 -1.77 -10.21
C GLN A 129 -27.08 -1.82 -9.87
N VAL A 130 -26.72 -2.12 -8.61
CA VAL A 130 -25.32 -2.33 -8.21
C VAL A 130 -24.71 -3.51 -8.97
N ARG A 131 -25.47 -4.58 -9.15
CA ARG A 131 -25.08 -5.75 -9.94
C ARG A 131 -24.83 -5.40 -11.40
N ALA A 132 -25.70 -4.62 -12.03
CA ALA A 132 -25.49 -4.18 -13.41
C ALA A 132 -24.17 -3.41 -13.58
N ILE A 133 -23.84 -2.51 -12.65
CA ILE A 133 -22.54 -1.81 -12.62
C ILE A 133 -21.39 -2.83 -12.54
N GLY A 134 -21.49 -3.78 -11.61
CA GLY A 134 -20.41 -4.73 -11.37
C GLY A 134 -20.20 -5.71 -12.53
N GLU A 135 -21.27 -6.21 -13.16
CA GLU A 135 -21.21 -7.05 -14.36
C GLU A 135 -20.60 -6.30 -15.55
N GLN A 136 -20.97 -5.02 -15.75
CA GLN A 136 -20.36 -4.17 -16.77
C GLN A 136 -18.85 -4.01 -16.54
N LEU A 137 -18.44 -3.70 -15.30
CA LEU A 137 -17.02 -3.58 -14.95
C LEU A 137 -16.28 -4.91 -15.12
N ASN A 138 -16.89 -6.01 -14.70
CA ASN A 138 -16.33 -7.36 -14.81
C ASN A 138 -16.05 -7.74 -16.27
N ALA A 139 -17.00 -7.45 -17.17
CA ALA A 139 -16.86 -7.68 -18.60
C ALA A 139 -15.73 -6.84 -19.20
N ALA A 140 -15.63 -5.56 -18.83
CA ALA A 140 -14.56 -4.68 -19.27
C ALA A 140 -13.16 -5.14 -18.81
N MET A 141 -13.07 -5.81 -17.65
CA MET A 141 -11.82 -6.33 -17.10
C MET A 141 -11.45 -7.73 -17.62
N ALA A 142 -12.39 -8.47 -18.24
CA ALA A 142 -12.16 -9.85 -18.68
C ALA A 142 -10.92 -10.04 -19.58
N PRO A 143 -10.63 -9.16 -20.56
CA PRO A 143 -9.44 -9.31 -21.41
C PRO A 143 -8.11 -9.14 -20.66
N LEU A 144 -8.13 -8.51 -19.48
CA LEU A 144 -6.95 -8.22 -18.66
C LEU A 144 -6.71 -9.27 -17.57
N ALA A 145 -7.69 -10.13 -17.30
CA ALA A 145 -7.68 -11.09 -16.19
C ALA A 145 -6.69 -12.26 -16.38
N SER A 146 -6.21 -12.50 -17.61
CA SER A 146 -5.28 -13.58 -17.95
C SER A 146 -3.80 -13.24 -17.70
N ALA A 147 -3.49 -12.15 -16.98
CA ALA A 147 -2.12 -11.79 -16.67
C ALA A 147 -1.45 -12.86 -15.78
N PRO A 148 -0.19 -13.26 -16.07
CA PRO A 148 0.49 -14.30 -15.30
C PRO A 148 0.66 -13.88 -13.84
N ILE A 149 0.46 -14.85 -12.94
CA ILE A 149 0.69 -14.68 -11.51
C ILE A 149 2.18 -14.40 -11.30
N PHE A 150 2.49 -13.22 -10.76
CA PHE A 150 3.86 -12.81 -10.48
C PHE A 150 4.35 -13.40 -9.16
N THR A 151 5.47 -14.13 -9.19
CA THR A 151 6.15 -14.56 -7.96
C THR A 151 6.93 -13.36 -7.39
N PRO A 152 6.67 -12.94 -6.13
CA PRO A 152 7.43 -11.86 -5.51
C PRO A 152 8.93 -12.16 -5.53
N ASN A 153 9.77 -11.17 -5.83
CA ASN A 153 11.20 -11.31 -5.58
C ASN A 153 11.48 -11.10 -4.10
N ASP A 154 12.33 -11.96 -3.55
CA ASP A 154 12.84 -11.77 -2.20
C ASP A 154 13.75 -10.55 -2.16
N VAL A 155 13.69 -9.79 -1.07
CA VAL A 155 14.56 -8.64 -0.81
C VAL A 155 15.36 -8.88 0.45
N VAL A 156 16.66 -8.64 0.35
CA VAL A 156 17.59 -8.63 1.47
C VAL A 156 18.14 -7.23 1.61
N LEU A 157 17.95 -6.62 2.79
CA LEU A 157 18.57 -5.33 3.09
C LEU A 157 19.95 -5.58 3.69
N TYR A 158 21.00 -5.18 2.98
CA TYR A 158 22.35 -5.26 3.50
C TYR A 158 22.68 -3.94 4.20
N GLY A 159 22.61 -3.97 5.53
CA GLY A 159 22.66 -2.81 6.41
C GLY A 159 21.30 -2.42 7.00
N PHE A 160 21.32 -1.91 8.23
CA PHE A 160 20.13 -1.48 8.97
C PHE A 160 20.31 -0.11 9.63
N GLY A 161 20.99 0.79 8.90
CA GLY A 161 21.10 2.20 9.25
C GLY A 161 19.80 2.96 8.95
N ARG A 162 19.89 4.29 8.79
CA ARG A 162 18.71 5.13 8.52
C ARG A 162 17.96 4.71 7.25
N ILE A 163 18.66 4.57 6.12
CA ILE A 163 18.05 4.16 4.84
C ILE A 163 17.49 2.74 4.92
N GLY A 164 18.22 1.80 5.49
CA GLY A 164 17.75 0.42 5.67
C GLY A 164 16.46 0.33 6.48
N ARG A 165 16.34 1.09 7.58
CA ARG A 165 15.09 1.12 8.36
C ARG A 165 13.92 1.73 7.58
N LEU A 166 14.16 2.79 6.80
CA LEU A 166 13.10 3.39 5.98
C LEU A 166 12.63 2.46 4.87
N LEU A 167 13.57 1.79 4.19
CA LEU A 167 13.23 0.76 3.20
C LEU A 167 12.49 -0.41 3.83
N ALA A 168 12.92 -0.87 5.01
CA ALA A 168 12.22 -1.93 5.72
C ALA A 168 10.77 -1.52 6.03
N ARG A 169 10.55 -0.32 6.58
CA ARG A 169 9.21 0.21 6.84
C ARG A 169 8.35 0.25 5.58
N LEU A 170 8.88 0.77 4.48
CA LEU A 170 8.17 0.87 3.20
C LEU A 170 7.84 -0.50 2.59
N LEU A 171 8.75 -1.47 2.69
CA LEU A 171 8.53 -2.83 2.20
C LEU A 171 7.47 -3.54 3.04
N ILE A 172 7.52 -3.40 4.38
CA ILE A 172 6.55 -4.00 5.30
C ILE A 172 5.15 -3.38 5.14
N GLU A 173 5.06 -2.05 5.00
CA GLU A 173 3.79 -1.36 4.78
C GLU A 173 3.14 -1.76 3.45
N LYS A 174 3.96 -2.06 2.45
CA LYS A 174 3.50 -2.55 1.15
C LYS A 174 3.38 -4.07 1.09
N SER A 175 3.63 -4.80 2.17
CA SER A 175 3.42 -6.25 2.22
C SER A 175 1.94 -6.57 2.05
N GLY A 176 1.63 -7.60 1.26
CA GLY A 176 0.27 -8.04 1.00
C GLY A 176 0.21 -8.99 -0.19
N PRO A 177 -1.00 -9.39 -0.59
CA PRO A 177 -1.19 -10.12 -1.84
C PRO A 177 -0.62 -9.31 -3.01
N GLY A 178 -0.04 -10.00 -4.00
CA GLY A 178 0.46 -9.38 -5.25
C GLY A 178 1.69 -8.50 -5.16
N VAL A 179 2.36 -8.48 -4.01
CA VAL A 179 3.61 -7.72 -3.87
C VAL A 179 4.67 -8.23 -4.83
N LYS A 180 5.41 -7.30 -5.41
CA LYS A 180 6.53 -7.65 -6.30
C LYS A 180 7.84 -7.87 -5.55
N LEU A 181 7.94 -7.31 -4.35
CA LEU A 181 9.12 -7.32 -3.51
C LEU A 181 8.70 -7.70 -2.09
N MET A 182 9.32 -8.72 -1.53
CA MET A 182 9.05 -9.18 -0.17
C MET A 182 10.33 -9.12 0.66
N LEU A 183 10.31 -8.36 1.76
CA LEU A 183 11.46 -8.31 2.67
C LEU A 183 11.59 -9.65 3.41
N ARG A 184 12.72 -10.34 3.23
CA ARG A 184 12.98 -11.64 3.87
C ARG A 184 14.07 -11.58 4.92
N ALA A 185 15.09 -10.74 4.70
CA ALA A 185 16.21 -10.66 5.62
C ALA A 185 16.83 -9.26 5.69
N ILE A 186 17.48 -9.00 6.81
CA ILE A 186 18.32 -7.84 7.04
C ILE A 186 19.69 -8.35 7.49
N VAL A 187 20.72 -8.01 6.74
CA VAL A 187 22.11 -8.35 7.07
C VAL A 187 22.74 -7.22 7.85
N VAL A 188 23.38 -7.56 8.96
CA VAL A 188 24.01 -6.60 9.87
C VAL A 188 25.32 -7.17 10.40
N ARG A 189 26.18 -6.31 10.95
CA ARG A 189 27.33 -6.79 11.71
C ARG A 189 26.89 -7.29 13.08
N LYS A 190 27.57 -8.31 13.59
CA LYS A 190 27.30 -8.86 14.91
C LYS A 190 27.53 -7.78 15.98
N GLY A 191 26.46 -7.43 16.69
CA GLY A 191 26.50 -6.50 17.81
C GLY A 191 26.64 -7.21 19.15
N THR A 192 26.14 -6.56 20.20
CA THR A 192 26.03 -7.12 21.57
C THR A 192 24.97 -8.22 21.67
N LYS A 193 24.89 -8.93 22.80
CA LYS A 193 23.82 -9.93 23.05
C LYS A 193 22.39 -9.39 22.84
N GLU A 194 22.17 -8.10 23.04
CA GLU A 194 20.87 -7.43 22.90
C GLU A 194 20.63 -6.79 21.50
N ASP A 195 21.43 -7.13 20.49
CA ASP A 195 21.39 -6.43 19.19
C ASP A 195 20.01 -6.54 18.50
N LEU A 196 19.36 -7.70 18.59
CA LEU A 196 18.02 -7.92 18.04
C LEU A 196 16.98 -6.96 18.65
N ILE A 197 16.98 -6.82 19.97
CA ILE A 197 16.07 -5.94 20.72
C ILE A 197 16.32 -4.47 20.34
N LYS A 198 17.59 -4.07 20.28
CA LYS A 198 17.98 -2.71 19.89
C LYS A 198 17.49 -2.37 18.48
N ARG A 199 17.67 -3.28 17.51
CA ARG A 199 17.20 -3.10 16.13
C ARG A 199 15.68 -3.05 16.03
N ALA A 200 14.97 -3.91 16.74
CA ALA A 200 13.51 -3.85 16.80
C ALA A 200 13.01 -2.52 17.37
N SER A 201 13.66 -2.01 18.42
CA SER A 201 13.34 -0.69 19.01
C SER A 201 13.55 0.45 18.01
N LEU A 202 14.67 0.44 17.26
CA LEU A 202 14.96 1.42 16.21
C LEU A 202 13.97 1.34 15.03
N LEU A 203 13.45 0.15 14.73
CA LEU A 203 12.40 0.01 13.72
C LEU A 203 11.08 0.58 14.26
N ARG A 204 10.77 0.38 15.55
CA ARG A 204 9.53 0.83 16.20
C ARG A 204 9.43 2.35 16.32
N ARG A 205 10.52 3.04 16.67
CA ARG A 205 10.52 4.50 16.87
C ARG A 205 11.55 5.16 15.96
N ASP A 206 11.10 6.09 15.13
CA ASP A 206 11.97 6.96 14.35
C ASP A 206 11.63 8.42 14.69
N SER A 207 12.64 9.24 14.95
CA SER A 207 12.45 10.64 15.37
C SER A 207 11.97 11.55 14.24
N VAL A 208 12.19 11.16 12.98
CA VAL A 208 11.82 11.97 11.80
C VAL A 208 10.56 11.43 11.16
N HIS A 209 10.43 10.11 11.07
CA HIS A 209 9.32 9.44 10.41
C HIS A 209 8.25 8.91 11.37
N GLY A 210 8.37 9.22 12.66
CA GLY A 210 7.40 8.84 13.68
C GLY A 210 7.42 7.35 14.04
N PRO A 211 6.40 6.89 14.78
CA PRO A 211 6.27 5.50 15.16
C PRO A 211 6.00 4.61 13.94
N PHE A 212 6.41 3.34 14.03
CA PHE A 212 6.01 2.34 13.05
C PHE A 212 4.51 2.07 13.14
N HIS A 213 3.82 2.11 12.00
CA HIS A 213 2.39 1.80 11.91
C HIS A 213 2.16 0.28 11.89
N GLY A 214 2.16 -0.32 13.07
CA GLY A 214 1.85 -1.74 13.23
C GLY A 214 2.50 -2.42 14.41
N SER A 215 2.52 -3.75 14.38
CA SER A 215 3.10 -4.59 15.42
C SER A 215 4.51 -5.01 15.08
N ILE A 216 5.37 -5.06 16.09
CA ILE A 216 6.72 -5.60 16.01
C ILE A 216 6.91 -6.55 17.20
N THR A 217 7.13 -7.81 16.91
CA THR A 217 7.52 -8.86 17.85
C THR A 217 8.82 -9.51 17.38
N PHE A 218 9.34 -10.48 18.12
CA PHE A 218 10.60 -11.17 17.80
C PHE A 218 10.44 -12.68 17.98
N HIS A 219 11.26 -13.43 17.24
CA HIS A 219 11.40 -14.87 17.38
C HIS A 219 12.87 -15.17 17.67
N GLU A 220 13.18 -15.55 18.91
CA GLU A 220 14.56 -15.71 19.37
C GLU A 220 15.26 -16.89 18.69
N ASP A 221 14.60 -18.05 18.63
CA ASP A 221 15.19 -19.26 18.03
C ASP A 221 15.51 -19.09 16.54
N ALA A 222 14.61 -18.40 15.82
CA ALA A 222 14.80 -18.06 14.43
C ALA A 222 15.69 -16.83 14.23
N ASN A 223 16.12 -16.13 15.29
CA ASN A 223 16.83 -14.84 15.24
C ASN A 223 16.18 -13.85 14.25
N ALA A 224 14.87 -13.62 14.40
CA ALA A 224 14.06 -12.87 13.45
C ALA A 224 13.20 -11.78 14.12
N ILE A 225 12.93 -10.72 13.35
CA ILE A 225 11.94 -9.70 13.69
C ILE A 225 10.65 -10.04 12.96
N ILE A 226 9.51 -10.02 13.65
CA ILE A 226 8.19 -10.19 13.04
C ILE A 226 7.50 -8.83 13.03
N ALA A 227 7.27 -8.28 11.84
CA ALA A 227 6.65 -6.97 11.67
C ALA A 227 5.40 -7.06 10.78
N ASN A 228 4.22 -6.75 11.32
CA ASN A 228 2.92 -6.92 10.65
C ASN A 228 2.75 -8.32 10.04
N GLY A 229 3.22 -9.37 10.74
CA GLY A 229 3.19 -10.76 10.28
C GLY A 229 4.32 -11.15 9.31
N ASN A 230 5.14 -10.20 8.84
CA ASN A 230 6.32 -10.52 8.02
C ASN A 230 7.46 -10.99 8.91
N LEU A 231 7.89 -12.23 8.77
CA LEU A 231 9.08 -12.77 9.43
C LEU A 231 10.32 -12.33 8.66
N ILE A 232 11.19 -11.56 9.32
CA ILE A 232 12.38 -10.95 8.74
C ILE A 232 13.60 -11.50 9.48
N GLN A 233 14.38 -12.31 8.78
CA GLN A 233 15.59 -12.92 9.30
C GLN A 233 16.65 -11.85 9.60
N ILE A 234 17.23 -11.87 10.80
CA ILE A 234 18.46 -11.11 11.07
C ILE A 234 19.65 -12.02 10.79
N ILE A 235 20.49 -11.59 9.86
CA ILE A 235 21.68 -12.34 9.44
C ILE A 235 22.90 -11.54 9.85
N TYR A 236 23.83 -12.18 10.55
CA TYR A 236 25.08 -11.56 10.94
C TYR A 236 26.17 -11.91 9.94
N SER A 237 26.80 -10.90 9.33
CA SER A 237 27.93 -11.10 8.43
C SER A 237 28.92 -9.93 8.48
N ASP A 238 30.20 -10.25 8.33
CA ASP A 238 31.29 -9.29 8.22
C ASP A 238 31.62 -8.93 6.76
N GLY A 239 31.09 -9.69 5.79
CA GLY A 239 31.40 -9.54 4.36
C GLY A 239 30.25 -9.96 3.44
N PRO A 240 30.14 -9.33 2.26
CA PRO A 240 29.05 -9.54 1.30
C PRO A 240 29.06 -10.92 0.62
N ASP A 241 30.22 -11.56 0.59
CA ASP A 241 30.54 -12.88 0.02
C ASP A 241 30.42 -14.03 1.03
N LYS A 242 30.12 -13.72 2.30
CA LYS A 242 30.10 -14.69 3.41
C LYS A 242 28.70 -15.16 3.78
N CYS A 243 27.67 -14.68 3.09
CA CYS A 243 26.28 -15.01 3.37
C CYS A 243 25.84 -16.18 2.49
N ASP A 244 25.12 -17.13 3.06
CA ASP A 244 24.37 -18.13 2.30
C ASP A 244 22.90 -17.94 2.63
N TYR A 245 22.16 -17.33 1.69
CA TYR A 245 20.75 -16.99 1.89
C TYR A 245 19.83 -18.20 1.71
N THR A 246 20.28 -19.25 1.02
CA THR A 246 19.50 -20.46 0.75
C THR A 246 19.17 -21.21 2.05
N LYS A 247 20.02 -21.09 3.08
CA LYS A 247 19.77 -21.60 4.44
C LYS A 247 18.52 -21.04 5.11
N TYR A 248 18.06 -19.88 4.64
CA TYR A 248 16.86 -19.20 5.13
C TYR A 248 15.69 -19.31 4.14
N GLY A 249 15.79 -20.19 3.14
CA GLY A 249 14.77 -20.38 2.10
C GLY A 249 14.71 -19.24 1.07
N ILE A 250 15.78 -18.45 0.95
CA ILE A 250 15.87 -17.31 0.04
C ILE A 250 16.74 -17.71 -1.15
N ASN A 251 16.15 -17.79 -2.35
CA ASN A 251 16.80 -18.37 -3.53
C ASN A 251 16.92 -17.41 -4.73
N ASN A 252 16.23 -16.27 -4.69
CA ASN A 252 16.22 -15.28 -5.78
C ASN A 252 16.15 -13.86 -5.22
N ALA A 253 17.09 -13.53 -4.34
CA ALA A 253 17.12 -12.26 -3.65
C ALA A 253 17.65 -11.11 -4.52
N VAL A 254 16.94 -9.99 -4.44
CA VAL A 254 17.50 -8.68 -4.71
C VAL A 254 18.13 -8.16 -3.42
N VAL A 255 19.46 -8.08 -3.40
CA VAL A 255 20.19 -7.46 -2.28
C VAL A 255 20.21 -5.95 -2.48
N ILE A 256 19.76 -5.20 -1.48
CA ILE A 256 19.87 -3.75 -1.45
C ILE A 256 20.96 -3.37 -0.45
N ASP A 257 22.13 -2.98 -0.97
CA ASP A 257 23.22 -2.46 -0.17
C ASP A 257 22.96 -1.02 0.21
N ASN A 258 22.65 -0.83 1.49
CA ASN A 258 22.38 0.48 2.08
C ASN A 258 23.47 0.89 3.09
N THR A 259 24.59 0.17 3.13
CA THR A 259 25.74 0.53 3.97
C THR A 259 26.60 1.63 3.34
N GLY A 260 26.63 1.69 2.01
CA GLY A 260 27.50 2.59 1.25
C GLY A 260 29.00 2.27 1.37
N ARG A 261 29.38 1.11 1.94
CA ARG A 261 30.78 0.71 2.08
C ARG A 261 31.35 0.22 0.75
N TRP A 262 30.59 -0.61 0.03
CA TRP A 262 30.95 -1.16 -1.28
C TRP A 262 30.37 -0.23 -2.36
N ARG A 263 31.23 0.37 -3.18
CA ARG A 263 30.83 1.45 -4.09
C ARG A 263 31.32 1.29 -5.54
N ASP A 264 32.26 0.40 -5.79
CA ASP A 264 32.69 0.03 -7.14
C ASP A 264 32.06 -1.31 -7.56
N ALA A 265 32.09 -1.59 -8.86
CA ALA A 265 31.42 -2.74 -9.45
C ALA A 265 31.97 -4.08 -8.91
N GLU A 266 33.28 -4.16 -8.71
CA GLU A 266 33.97 -5.35 -8.19
C GLU A 266 33.54 -5.65 -6.75
N ALA A 267 33.59 -4.65 -5.87
CA ALA A 267 33.21 -4.81 -4.47
C ALA A 267 31.72 -5.11 -4.29
N LEU A 268 30.84 -4.55 -5.15
CA LEU A 268 29.42 -4.88 -5.17
C LEU A 268 29.15 -6.28 -5.75
N GLY A 269 29.97 -6.70 -6.72
CA GLY A 269 29.90 -8.01 -7.34
C GLY A 269 30.10 -9.16 -6.36
N LEU A 270 30.76 -8.91 -5.22
CA LEU A 270 30.90 -9.89 -4.13
C LEU A 270 29.54 -10.37 -3.59
N HIS A 271 28.51 -9.53 -3.55
CA HIS A 271 27.17 -9.95 -3.13
C HIS A 271 26.59 -11.01 -4.08
N LEU A 272 26.91 -10.96 -5.37
CA LEU A 272 26.44 -11.95 -6.36
C LEU A 272 27.10 -13.32 -6.18
N GLN A 273 28.20 -13.40 -5.43
CA GLN A 273 28.85 -14.67 -5.10
C GLN A 273 28.12 -15.41 -3.96
N SER A 274 27.32 -14.70 -3.17
CA SER A 274 26.53 -15.30 -2.08
C SER A 274 25.37 -16.13 -2.64
N PRO A 275 25.24 -17.41 -2.26
CA PRO A 275 24.13 -18.26 -2.72
C PRO A 275 22.77 -17.67 -2.41
N GLY A 276 21.87 -17.71 -3.40
CA GLY A 276 20.50 -17.18 -3.30
C GLY A 276 20.34 -15.72 -3.75
N VAL A 277 21.41 -15.03 -4.16
CA VAL A 277 21.33 -13.67 -4.73
C VAL A 277 21.17 -13.73 -6.25
N SER A 278 20.27 -12.90 -6.78
CA SER A 278 20.11 -12.70 -8.23
C SER A 278 20.47 -11.31 -8.72
N LYS A 279 20.30 -10.28 -7.87
CA LYS A 279 20.58 -8.88 -8.23
C LYS A 279 21.07 -8.08 -7.03
N VAL A 280 21.80 -7.00 -7.30
CA VAL A 280 22.31 -6.07 -6.29
C VAL A 280 21.95 -4.64 -6.67
N ILE A 281 21.45 -3.87 -5.69
CA ILE A 281 21.13 -2.44 -5.81
C ILE A 281 21.91 -1.69 -4.74
N LEU A 282 22.65 -0.65 -5.13
CA LEU A 282 23.33 0.25 -4.19
C LEU A 282 22.48 1.51 -3.96
N THR A 283 22.28 1.92 -2.70
CA THR A 283 21.53 3.14 -2.34
C THR A 283 22.44 4.34 -2.04
N ALA A 284 23.66 4.33 -2.56
CA ALA A 284 24.66 5.37 -2.42
C ALA A 284 25.29 5.68 -3.79
N PRO A 285 25.91 6.86 -3.97
CA PRO A 285 26.63 7.15 -5.19
C PRO A 285 27.73 6.12 -5.45
N ALA A 286 27.59 5.36 -6.55
CA ALA A 286 28.63 4.44 -6.99
C ALA A 286 29.85 5.20 -7.50
N LYS A 287 31.04 4.63 -7.29
CA LYS A 287 32.25 5.01 -8.02
C LYS A 287 32.04 4.70 -9.51
N ALA A 288 32.69 5.45 -10.40
CA ALA A 288 32.48 5.35 -11.85
C ALA A 288 32.45 3.88 -12.32
N THR A 289 31.60 3.57 -13.32
CA THR A 289 31.30 2.25 -13.98
C THR A 289 29.95 1.59 -13.69
N CYS A 290 29.25 1.87 -12.59
CA CYS A 290 27.91 1.28 -12.37
C CYS A 290 26.79 2.10 -13.05
N PRO A 291 25.84 1.45 -13.76
CA PRO A 291 24.63 2.12 -14.26
C PRO A 291 23.86 2.82 -13.12
N ARG A 292 23.46 4.07 -13.35
CA ARG A 292 22.72 4.88 -12.37
C ARG A 292 21.31 5.12 -12.87
N LEU A 293 20.33 4.86 -12.02
CA LEU A 293 18.91 5.12 -12.32
C LEU A 293 18.43 6.25 -11.42
N LEU A 294 17.98 7.34 -12.04
CA LEU A 294 17.35 8.47 -11.37
C LEU A 294 15.88 8.51 -11.81
N ARG A 295 14.98 8.56 -10.84
CA ARG A 295 13.56 8.80 -11.12
C ARG A 295 13.31 10.29 -10.99
N ALA A 296 12.98 10.94 -12.10
CA ALA A 296 12.51 12.32 -12.14
C ALA A 296 11.09 12.44 -11.56
#